data_AF-A0A0B2UK78-F1
#
_entry.id   AF-A0A0B2UK78-F1
#
_cell.length_a   1.000
_cell.length_b   1.000
_cell.length_c   1.000
_cell.angle_alpha   90.00
_cell.angle_beta   90.00
_cell.angle_gamma   90.00
#
_symmetry.space_group_name_H-M   'P 1'
#
loop_
_entity.id
_entity.type
_entity.pdbx_description
1 polymer ?
#
loop_
_entity_poly.entity_id
_entity_poly.type
_entity_poly.pdbx_seq_one_letter_code
_entity_poly.pdbx_strand_id
1 'polypeptide(L)'
;MVYKRKRNVKIDNSKSYVIYKPGSTDSLFLEEYIPLALDTGMEADEEKEVHLKSIIEEGKGDIPIPVIVDVDNPARKEYGKYIVPKKYVEWFGDASNEYFVNDNDEKCCREMGISKERLQELLLTIARDQCVSNENREFVEIASSRILVRSDKLDSPAYICFRRRIVKPNRRSRKCEEQSKEKVERMWAELYLLEKLCKLYYNKNMLEREFEEVEEELVKAAYTLMKDSTKSIKKKIARKIRGDAIKPSEGTNSGREGLLFDRLRIKALKQRITEARDKACTEDNEAEVKALRRYNLMHSK
;
A
#
# COMPACT_ATOMS: atom_id res chain seq x y z
N MET A 1 -11.80 76.26 33.46
CA MET A 1 -11.83 74.91 34.08
C MET A 1 -10.44 74.31 33.97
N VAL A 2 -9.77 74.09 35.10
CA VAL A 2 -8.39 73.62 35.15
C VAL A 2 -8.38 72.09 34.98
N TYR A 3 -7.79 71.61 33.88
CA TYR A 3 -7.54 70.19 33.64
C TYR A 3 -6.57 69.65 34.69
N LYS A 4 -7.07 68.85 35.64
CA LYS A 4 -6.22 68.11 36.58
C LYS A 4 -5.45 67.03 35.82
N ARG A 5 -4.12 67.12 35.81
CA ARG A 5 -3.20 66.07 35.31
C ARG A 5 -3.51 64.73 36.00
N LYS A 6 -3.79 63.68 35.22
CA LYS A 6 -3.81 62.29 35.71
C LYS A 6 -2.40 61.95 36.22
N ARG A 7 -2.28 61.64 37.52
CA ARG A 7 -1.03 61.13 38.10
C ARG A 7 -0.72 59.74 37.53
N ASN A 8 0.55 59.48 37.30
CA ASN A 8 1.05 58.18 36.84
C ASN A 8 0.58 57.07 37.79
N VAL A 9 -0.22 56.14 37.27
CA VAL A 9 -0.56 54.89 37.96
C VAL A 9 0.73 54.08 37.97
N LYS A 10 1.28 53.83 39.17
CA LYS A 10 2.41 52.90 39.32
C LYS A 10 1.92 51.51 38.88
N ILE A 11 2.65 50.88 37.96
CA ILE A 11 2.36 49.52 37.52
C ILE A 11 2.47 48.62 38.75
N ASP A 12 1.40 47.87 39.03
CA ASP A 12 1.31 46.96 40.16
C ASP A 12 2.20 45.74 39.88
N ASN A 13 3.39 45.70 40.47
CA ASN A 13 4.35 44.58 40.37
C ASN A 13 3.94 43.35 41.22
N SER A 14 2.73 43.38 41.79
CA SER A 14 2.17 42.33 42.64
C SER A 14 1.57 41.16 41.86
N LYS A 15 1.38 41.30 40.54
CA LYS A 15 0.94 40.20 39.68
C LYS A 15 2.13 39.33 39.28
N SER A 16 2.30 38.21 39.96
CA SER A 16 3.21 37.16 39.54
C SER A 16 2.72 36.57 38.22
N TYR A 17 3.49 36.75 37.14
CA TYR A 17 3.26 36.02 35.90
C TYR A 17 3.78 34.60 36.08
N VAL A 18 2.96 33.61 35.69
CA VAL A 18 3.38 32.20 35.71
C VAL A 18 4.44 32.03 34.61
N ILE A 19 5.70 31.91 35.01
CA ILE A 19 6.81 31.61 34.11
C ILE A 19 6.87 30.09 34.00
N TYR A 20 6.35 29.54 32.91
CA TYR A 20 6.49 28.12 32.58
C TYR A 20 7.95 27.85 32.21
N LYS A 21 8.67 27.12 33.06
CA LYS A 21 10.01 26.61 32.72
C LYS A 21 9.83 25.29 31.96
N PRO A 22 10.58 25.05 30.89
CA PRO A 22 10.60 23.72 30.27
C PRO A 22 11.05 22.70 31.34
N GLY A 23 10.19 21.70 31.61
CA GLY A 23 10.41 20.65 32.61
C GLY A 23 9.56 20.73 33.89
N SER A 24 8.77 21.79 34.12
CA SER A 24 7.85 21.86 35.28
C SER A 24 6.42 21.52 34.86
N THR A 25 6.04 20.25 34.90
CA THR A 25 4.64 19.82 34.84
C THR A 25 4.02 19.89 36.24
N ASP A 26 2.85 20.51 36.32
CA ASP A 26 2.07 20.63 37.54
C ASP A 26 1.33 19.31 37.81
N SER A 27 1.68 18.63 38.90
CA SER A 27 1.22 17.29 39.25
C SER A 27 -0.29 17.20 39.51
N LEU A 28 -0.96 18.34 39.67
CA LEU A 28 -2.41 18.45 39.85
C LEU A 28 -3.23 18.11 38.60
N PHE A 29 -2.59 17.99 37.43
CA PHE A 29 -3.25 17.65 36.15
C PHE A 29 -2.99 16.21 35.66
N LEU A 30 -2.31 15.37 36.44
CA LEU A 30 -2.13 13.96 36.14
C LEU A 30 -3.36 13.18 36.63
N GLU A 31 -4.21 12.73 35.72
CA GLU A 31 -5.25 11.73 36.02
C GLU A 31 -4.57 10.39 36.33
N GLU A 32 -4.81 9.83 37.51
CA GLU A 32 -4.33 8.49 37.90
C GLU A 32 -4.96 7.43 36.99
N TYR A 33 -4.14 6.82 36.15
CA TYR A 33 -4.54 5.67 35.35
C TYR A 33 -4.67 4.44 36.25
N ILE A 34 -5.89 3.90 36.37
CA ILE A 34 -6.15 2.63 37.04
C ILE A 34 -6.12 1.53 35.97
N PRO A 35 -5.07 0.68 35.89
CA PRO A 35 -5.05 -0.41 34.93
C PRO A 35 -6.13 -1.44 35.25
N LEU A 36 -6.80 -1.94 34.22
CA LEU A 36 -7.62 -3.15 34.30
C LEU A 36 -6.70 -4.35 34.50
N ALA A 37 -6.95 -5.15 35.54
CA ALA A 37 -6.21 -6.38 35.82
C ALA A 37 -6.32 -7.36 34.64
N LEU A 38 -5.29 -7.39 33.80
CA LEU A 38 -5.15 -8.29 32.66
C LEU A 38 -4.00 -9.26 32.97
N ASP A 39 -4.37 -10.39 33.56
CA ASP A 39 -3.46 -11.50 33.88
C ASP A 39 -2.93 -12.12 32.58
N THR A 40 -1.82 -11.57 32.10
CA THR A 40 -1.06 -12.08 30.97
C THR A 40 0.32 -12.44 31.50
N GLY A 41 0.81 -13.64 31.19
CA GLY A 41 2.06 -14.20 31.74
C GLY A 41 3.37 -13.43 31.43
N MET A 42 3.29 -12.20 30.93
CA MET A 42 4.35 -11.20 30.96
C MET A 42 4.59 -10.61 32.36
N GLU A 43 3.58 -10.56 33.23
CA GLU A 43 3.68 -9.97 34.58
C GLU A 43 4.77 -10.65 35.44
N ALA A 44 4.96 -11.97 35.28
CA ALA A 44 5.96 -12.73 36.05
C ALA A 44 7.42 -12.41 35.65
N ASP A 45 7.66 -11.88 34.45
CA ASP A 45 8.99 -11.43 34.03
C ASP A 45 9.19 -9.93 34.33
N GLU A 46 8.14 -9.10 34.32
CA GLU A 46 8.18 -7.73 34.85
C GLU A 46 8.42 -7.71 36.37
N GLU A 47 7.91 -8.69 37.11
CA GLU A 47 8.18 -8.85 38.54
C GLU A 47 9.67 -9.09 38.89
N LYS A 48 10.49 -9.49 37.90
CA LYS A 48 11.95 -9.66 38.05
C LYS A 48 12.74 -8.39 37.78
N GLU A 49 12.10 -7.32 37.32
CA GLU A 49 12.76 -6.01 37.18
C GLU A 49 12.91 -5.34 38.55
N VAL A 50 13.91 -5.80 39.30
CA VAL A 50 14.29 -5.31 40.64
C VAL A 50 14.46 -3.78 40.67
N HIS A 51 14.91 -3.19 39.56
CA HIS A 51 15.08 -1.74 39.41
C HIS A 51 13.76 -0.95 39.42
N LEU A 52 12.69 -1.46 38.81
CA LEU A 52 11.40 -0.77 38.83
C LEU A 52 10.75 -0.88 40.21
N LYS A 53 10.85 -2.05 40.85
CA LYS A 53 10.37 -2.24 42.23
C LYS A 53 11.08 -1.31 43.21
N SER A 54 12.40 -1.16 43.13
CA SER A 54 13.13 -0.23 44.01
C SER A 54 12.73 1.23 43.80
N ILE A 55 12.45 1.65 42.56
CA ILE A 55 12.01 3.02 42.25
C ILE A 55 10.57 3.28 42.76
N ILE A 56 9.70 2.28 42.65
CA ILE A 56 8.31 2.34 43.14
C ILE A 56 8.27 2.32 44.69
N GLU A 57 9.06 1.46 45.34
CA GLU A 57 9.13 1.33 46.80
C GLU A 57 9.74 2.57 47.48
N GLU A 58 10.69 3.25 46.84
CA GLU A 58 11.30 4.45 47.41
C GLU A 58 10.44 5.72 47.26
N GLY A 59 9.40 5.70 46.42
CA GLY A 59 8.42 6.80 46.25
C GLY A 59 9.02 8.18 45.92
N LYS A 60 10.30 8.24 45.55
CA LYS A 60 11.12 9.46 45.42
C LYS A 60 12.07 9.42 44.22
N GLY A 61 11.74 8.64 43.19
CA GLY A 61 12.42 8.71 41.91
C GLY A 61 11.68 9.63 40.96
N ASP A 62 12.30 10.75 40.55
CA ASP A 62 11.86 11.47 39.36
C ASP A 62 12.14 10.57 38.15
N ILE A 63 11.08 10.06 37.52
CA ILE A 63 11.21 9.28 36.28
C ILE A 63 11.67 10.26 35.19
N PRO A 64 12.87 10.09 34.61
CA PRO A 64 13.34 10.99 33.56
C PRO A 64 12.48 10.80 32.31
N ILE A 65 11.53 11.71 32.09
CA ILE A 65 10.74 11.74 30.85
C ILE A 65 11.62 12.36 29.76
N PRO A 66 11.95 11.64 28.67
CA PRO A 66 12.71 12.21 27.59
C PRO A 66 11.93 13.38 26.96
N VAL A 67 12.53 14.57 26.99
CA VAL A 67 11.94 15.77 26.39
C VAL A 67 12.25 15.76 24.89
N ILE A 68 11.21 15.75 24.07
CA ILE A 68 11.35 15.94 22.62
C ILE A 68 11.71 17.42 22.41
N VAL A 69 12.97 17.68 22.08
CA VAL A 69 13.49 19.05 21.87
C VAL A 69 13.15 19.56 20.47
N ASP A 70 13.40 18.75 19.45
CA ASP A 70 13.16 19.09 18.05
C ASP A 70 12.50 17.94 17.30
N VAL A 71 11.61 18.28 16.36
CA VAL A 71 10.97 17.33 15.46
C VAL A 71 11.50 17.54 14.05
N ASP A 72 12.50 16.76 13.66
CA ASP A 72 12.90 16.66 12.26
C ASP A 72 12.10 15.55 11.57
N ASN A 73 11.51 15.88 10.42
CA ASN A 73 10.74 14.94 9.61
C ASN A 73 11.27 14.93 8.17
N PRO A 74 12.41 14.28 7.93
CA PRO A 74 12.98 14.15 6.59
C PRO A 74 12.08 13.34 5.65
N ALA A 75 11.32 12.38 6.19
CA ALA A 75 10.41 11.53 5.41
C ALA A 75 9.35 12.33 4.64
N ARG A 76 8.87 13.46 5.17
CA ARG A 76 7.92 14.33 4.46
C ARG A 76 8.53 14.99 3.22
N LYS A 77 9.84 15.26 3.22
CA LYS A 77 10.55 15.81 2.07
C LYS A 77 10.74 14.74 0.98
N GLU A 78 11.03 13.51 1.40
CA GLU A 78 11.36 12.40 0.49
C GLU A 78 10.10 11.71 -0.08
N TYR A 79 9.14 11.35 0.76
CA TYR A 79 7.96 10.56 0.38
C TYR A 79 6.68 11.40 0.20
N GLY A 80 6.76 12.71 0.46
CA GLY A 80 5.64 13.63 0.32
C GLY A 80 4.58 13.49 1.43
N LYS A 81 3.34 13.94 1.14
CA LYS A 81 2.23 13.90 2.09
C LYS A 81 1.48 12.58 1.97
N TYR A 82 1.43 11.81 3.05
CA TYR A 82 0.60 10.62 3.13
C TYR A 82 -0.90 10.96 2.97
N ILE A 83 -1.57 10.26 2.06
CA ILE A 83 -3.00 10.38 1.82
C ILE A 83 -3.70 9.23 2.53
N VAL A 84 -4.48 9.55 3.56
CA VAL A 84 -5.19 8.55 4.36
C VAL A 84 -6.29 7.89 3.51
N PRO A 85 -6.26 6.56 3.33
CA PRO A 85 -7.32 5.86 2.61
C PRO A 85 -8.64 5.87 3.40
N LYS A 86 -9.76 5.74 2.71
CA LYS A 86 -11.10 5.69 3.33
C LYS A 86 -11.35 4.40 4.13
N LYS A 87 -10.55 3.37 3.90
CA LYS A 87 -10.59 2.07 4.58
C LYS A 87 -9.27 1.83 5.29
N TYR A 88 -9.26 0.92 6.25
CA TYR A 88 -8.03 0.47 6.89
C TYR A 88 -7.06 -0.12 5.88
N VAL A 89 -5.77 0.10 6.11
CA VAL A 89 -4.69 -0.43 5.28
C VAL A 89 -4.47 -1.89 5.65
N GLU A 90 -4.69 -2.79 4.69
CA GLU A 90 -4.31 -4.20 4.79
C GLU A 90 -2.93 -4.36 4.14
N TRP A 91 -1.89 -4.55 4.94
CA TRP A 91 -0.51 -4.73 4.47
C TRP A 91 0.09 -5.98 5.09
N PHE A 92 0.60 -6.87 4.25
CA PHE A 92 1.20 -8.15 4.65
C PHE A 92 2.65 -8.30 4.16
N GLY A 93 3.22 -7.24 3.59
CA GLY A 93 4.61 -7.26 3.11
C GLY A 93 5.60 -7.07 4.25
N ASP A 94 6.73 -7.77 4.18
CA ASP A 94 7.87 -7.51 5.06
C ASP A 94 8.67 -6.31 4.56
N ALA A 95 9.44 -5.68 5.47
CA ALA A 95 10.40 -4.66 5.08
C ALA A 95 11.48 -5.27 4.16
N SER A 96 11.74 -4.63 3.01
CA SER A 96 12.74 -5.11 2.07
C SER A 96 14.15 -4.97 2.69
N ASN A 97 14.95 -6.02 2.53
CA ASN A 97 16.36 -6.01 2.94
C ASN A 97 17.21 -5.51 1.76
N GLU A 98 17.10 -4.21 1.47
CA GLU A 98 17.82 -3.55 0.39
C GLU A 98 19.17 -2.98 0.87
N TYR A 99 20.17 -3.01 -0.01
CA TYR A 99 21.47 -2.41 0.28
C TYR A 99 21.43 -0.91 0.02
N PHE A 100 21.64 -0.12 1.08
CA PHE A 100 21.79 1.34 0.98
C PHE A 100 23.25 1.71 0.72
N VAL A 101 23.48 2.43 -0.38
CA VAL A 101 24.80 2.91 -0.80
C VAL A 101 25.20 4.08 0.10
N ASN A 102 26.31 3.94 0.81
CA ASN A 102 26.87 5.01 1.65
C ASN A 102 27.82 5.90 0.85
N ASP A 103 28.19 7.08 1.38
CA ASP A 103 29.14 8.01 0.74
C ASP A 103 30.48 7.36 0.36
N ASN A 104 30.96 6.40 1.18
CA ASN A 104 32.17 5.63 0.89
C ASN A 104 32.02 4.73 -0.33
N ASP A 105 30.81 4.19 -0.54
CA ASP A 105 30.51 3.33 -1.67
C ASP A 105 30.40 4.17 -2.94
N GLU A 106 29.86 5.39 -2.84
CA GLU A 106 29.87 6.33 -3.97
C GLU A 106 31.27 6.76 -4.40
N LYS A 107 32.22 6.88 -3.46
CA LYS A 107 33.62 7.12 -3.79
C LYS A 107 34.22 5.90 -4.50
N CYS A 108 33.98 4.71 -3.96
CA CYS A 108 34.47 3.46 -4.51
C CYS A 108 33.92 3.18 -5.93
N CYS A 109 32.62 3.44 -6.16
CA CYS A 109 32.00 3.38 -7.49
C CYS A 109 32.68 4.32 -8.49
N ARG A 110 33.03 5.54 -8.06
CA ARG A 110 33.71 6.52 -8.91
C ARG A 110 35.14 6.08 -9.25
N GLU A 111 35.86 5.52 -8.29
CA GLU A 111 37.24 5.04 -8.48
C GLU A 111 37.30 3.81 -9.38
N MET A 112 36.36 2.87 -9.23
CA MET A 112 36.30 1.64 -10.03
C MET A 112 35.51 1.78 -11.34
N GLY A 113 34.85 2.91 -11.58
CA GLY A 113 34.02 3.13 -12.77
C GLY A 113 32.77 2.24 -12.84
N ILE A 114 32.24 1.80 -11.70
CA ILE A 114 31.08 0.89 -11.62
C ILE A 114 29.81 1.70 -11.31
N SER A 115 28.69 1.40 -11.97
CA SER A 115 27.40 2.02 -11.65
C SER A 115 26.88 1.57 -10.27
N LYS A 116 26.11 2.43 -9.60
CA LYS A 116 25.52 2.12 -8.28
C LYS A 116 24.62 0.87 -8.32
N GLU A 117 23.83 0.74 -9.38
CA GLU A 117 22.95 -0.40 -9.63
C GLU A 117 23.75 -1.71 -9.72
N ARG A 118 24.86 -1.67 -10.45
CA ARG A 118 25.72 -2.85 -10.60
C ARG A 118 26.37 -3.26 -9.28
N LEU A 119 26.78 -2.29 -8.46
CA LEU A 119 27.29 -2.57 -7.11
C LEU A 119 26.22 -3.25 -6.24
N GLN A 120 24.99 -2.75 -6.25
CA GLN A 120 23.88 -3.34 -5.49
C GLN A 120 23.56 -4.78 -5.94
N GLU A 121 23.49 -5.04 -7.26
CA GLU A 121 23.30 -6.39 -7.80
C GLU A 121 24.38 -7.36 -7.32
N LEU A 122 25.63 -6.92 -7.37
CA LEU A 122 26.77 -7.73 -6.96
C LEU A 122 26.74 -8.02 -5.46
N LEU A 123 26.44 -7.03 -4.61
CA LEU A 123 26.33 -7.23 -3.16
C LEU A 123 25.16 -8.14 -2.80
N LEU A 124 24.02 -8.02 -3.49
CA LEU A 124 22.88 -8.92 -3.31
C LEU A 124 23.22 -10.35 -3.74
N THR A 125 23.97 -10.52 -4.82
CA THR A 125 24.45 -11.83 -5.27
C THR A 125 25.37 -12.46 -4.23
N ILE A 126 26.34 -11.70 -3.71
CA ILE A 126 27.28 -12.18 -2.70
C ILE A 126 26.55 -12.51 -1.38
N ALA A 127 25.58 -11.69 -0.97
CA ALA A 127 24.79 -11.96 0.23
C ALA A 127 23.96 -13.25 0.13
N ARG A 128 23.49 -13.61 -1.07
CA ARG A 128 22.73 -14.84 -1.32
C ARG A 128 23.62 -16.08 -1.45
N ASP A 129 24.65 -15.99 -2.29
CA ASP A 129 25.44 -17.15 -2.69
C ASP A 129 26.62 -17.42 -1.75
N GLN A 130 26.94 -16.46 -0.86
CA GLN A 130 28.10 -16.50 0.05
C GLN A 130 29.42 -16.83 -0.67
N CYS A 131 29.48 -16.59 -1.98
CA CYS A 131 30.57 -16.98 -2.84
C CYS A 131 30.81 -15.85 -3.85
N VAL A 132 32.06 -15.45 -4.00
CA VAL A 132 32.43 -14.38 -4.93
C VAL A 132 33.17 -15.00 -6.10
N SER A 133 32.67 -14.79 -7.33
CA SER A 133 33.41 -15.17 -8.53
C SER A 133 34.74 -14.41 -8.55
N ASN A 134 35.83 -15.11 -8.87
CA ASN A 134 37.23 -14.65 -8.76
C ASN A 134 37.61 -13.43 -9.63
N GLU A 135 36.66 -12.77 -10.28
CA GLU A 135 36.96 -11.81 -11.34
C GLU A 135 37.50 -10.47 -10.82
N ASN A 136 37.32 -10.11 -9.54
CA ASN A 136 37.90 -8.89 -8.96
C ASN A 136 38.21 -9.02 -7.45
N ARG A 137 39.46 -9.31 -7.08
CA ARG A 137 39.89 -9.46 -5.66
C ARG A 137 39.65 -8.20 -4.81
N GLU A 138 39.94 -7.02 -5.35
CA GLU A 138 39.71 -5.75 -4.63
C GLU A 138 38.23 -5.56 -4.30
N PHE A 139 37.36 -5.91 -5.25
CA PHE A 139 35.91 -5.87 -5.05
C PHE A 139 35.42 -6.88 -4.00
N VAL A 140 36.02 -8.09 -3.95
CA VAL A 140 35.71 -9.12 -2.95
C VAL A 140 36.02 -8.61 -1.53
N GLU A 141 37.13 -7.91 -1.35
CA GLU A 141 37.50 -7.33 -0.05
C GLU A 141 36.54 -6.21 0.37
N ILE A 142 36.17 -5.34 -0.57
CA ILE A 142 35.19 -4.29 -0.32
C ILE A 142 33.82 -4.90 0.03
N ALA A 143 33.34 -5.86 -0.75
CA ALA A 143 32.05 -6.51 -0.53
C ALA A 143 32.01 -7.31 0.79
N SER A 144 33.07 -8.05 1.10
CA SER A 144 33.16 -8.82 2.35
C SER A 144 33.20 -7.92 3.59
N SER A 145 33.79 -6.72 3.50
CA SER A 145 33.76 -5.73 4.60
C SER A 145 32.37 -5.15 4.87
N ARG A 146 31.43 -5.25 3.91
CA ARG A 146 30.10 -4.65 3.97
C ARG A 146 28.97 -5.66 4.22
N ILE A 147 29.26 -6.95 4.12
CA ILE A 147 28.32 -8.01 4.43
C ILE A 147 28.54 -8.46 5.87
N LEU A 148 27.53 -8.26 6.72
CA LEU A 148 27.55 -8.80 8.07
C LEU A 148 27.47 -10.33 8.02
N VAL A 149 28.62 -10.99 8.11
CA VAL A 149 28.67 -12.44 8.28
C VAL A 149 28.23 -12.76 9.70
N ARG A 150 27.12 -13.48 9.82
CA ARG A 150 26.64 -13.98 11.11
C ARG A 150 27.67 -14.94 11.70
N SER A 151 28.38 -14.51 12.74
CA SER A 151 29.20 -15.39 13.57
C SER A 151 28.40 -15.83 14.79
N ASP A 152 28.19 -17.13 14.93
CA ASP A 152 27.61 -17.72 16.15
C ASP A 152 28.64 -17.79 17.31
N LYS A 153 29.89 -17.35 17.07
CA LYS A 153 30.98 -17.30 18.05
C LYS A 153 31.27 -15.86 18.47
N LEU A 154 30.42 -15.28 19.32
CA LEU A 154 30.64 -13.95 19.89
C LEU A 154 30.72 -14.06 21.42
N ASP A 155 31.80 -13.53 21.99
CA ASP A 155 32.14 -13.64 23.41
C ASP A 155 31.35 -12.66 24.31
N SER A 156 30.65 -11.68 23.74
CA SER A 156 29.87 -10.70 24.50
C SER A 156 28.36 -10.86 24.25
N PRO A 157 27.57 -11.21 25.29
CA PRO A 157 26.13 -11.44 25.16
C PRO A 157 25.31 -10.15 25.01
N ALA A 158 25.89 -8.98 25.30
CA ALA A 158 25.17 -7.71 25.42
C ALA A 158 24.46 -7.26 24.13
N TYR A 159 24.92 -7.69 22.95
CA TYR A 159 24.35 -7.33 21.66
C TYR A 159 23.66 -8.49 20.93
N ILE A 160 23.54 -9.66 21.57
CA ILE A 160 22.90 -10.83 20.96
C ILE A 160 21.38 -10.70 21.06
N CYS A 161 20.75 -10.26 19.98
CA CYS A 161 19.30 -10.15 19.83
C CYS A 161 18.72 -11.24 18.91
N PHE A 162 17.39 -11.41 18.93
CA PHE A 162 16.62 -12.26 18.01
C PHE A 162 17.09 -13.73 17.88
N ARG A 163 17.49 -14.38 18.98
CA ARG A 163 17.85 -15.81 18.97
C ARG A 163 16.69 -16.67 18.48
N ARG A 164 16.87 -17.35 17.35
CA ARG A 164 15.86 -18.22 16.76
C ARG A 164 15.73 -19.54 17.55
N ARG A 165 14.72 -19.65 18.40
CA ARG A 165 14.37 -20.89 19.11
C ARG A 165 13.25 -21.61 18.36
N ILE A 166 13.62 -22.41 17.36
CA ILE A 166 12.63 -23.17 16.57
C ILE A 166 12.23 -24.42 17.35
N VAL A 167 10.96 -24.50 17.76
CA VAL A 167 10.38 -25.76 18.24
C VAL A 167 10.13 -26.66 17.03
N LYS A 168 10.79 -27.81 16.97
CA LYS A 168 10.54 -28.84 15.95
C LYS A 168 9.48 -29.80 16.47
N PRO A 169 8.20 -29.67 16.07
CA PRO A 169 7.17 -30.61 16.52
C PRO A 169 7.43 -32.01 15.94
N ASN A 170 6.95 -33.03 16.66
CA ASN A 170 6.99 -34.41 16.20
C ASN A 170 6.11 -34.61 14.94
N ARG A 171 6.45 -35.61 14.12
CA ARG A 171 5.66 -35.96 12.94
C ARG A 171 4.25 -36.37 13.32
N ARG A 172 3.27 -35.92 12.53
CA ARG A 172 1.87 -36.34 12.64
C ARG A 172 1.71 -37.75 12.07
N SER A 173 0.57 -38.39 12.34
CA SER A 173 0.27 -39.72 11.79
C SER A 173 0.10 -39.67 10.26
N ARG A 174 0.44 -40.77 9.58
CA ARG A 174 0.37 -40.88 8.10
C ARG A 174 -1.02 -40.55 7.53
N LYS A 175 -2.10 -40.95 8.22
CA LYS A 175 -3.48 -40.64 7.81
C LYS A 175 -3.78 -39.13 7.81
N CYS A 176 -3.17 -38.38 8.73
CA CYS A 176 -3.30 -36.92 8.77
C CYS A 176 -2.44 -36.23 7.69
N GLU A 177 -1.36 -36.85 7.21
CA GLU A 177 -0.54 -36.32 6.13
C GLU A 177 -1.27 -36.38 4.78
N GLU A 178 -1.95 -37.48 4.47
CA GLU A 178 -2.75 -37.61 3.24
C GLU A 178 -3.86 -36.54 3.17
N GLN A 179 -4.61 -36.34 4.28
CA GLN A 179 -5.60 -35.27 4.37
C GLN A 179 -4.99 -33.86 4.23
N SER A 180 -3.76 -33.68 4.73
CA SER A 180 -3.05 -32.40 4.59
C SER A 180 -2.63 -32.18 3.15
N LYS A 181 -2.17 -33.22 2.46
CA LYS A 181 -1.82 -33.19 1.04
C LYS A 181 -3.01 -32.79 0.17
N GLU A 182 -4.17 -33.42 0.36
CA GLU A 182 -5.40 -33.07 -0.37
C GLU A 182 -5.84 -31.61 -0.12
N LYS A 183 -5.66 -31.09 1.09
CA LYS A 183 -5.94 -29.68 1.40
C LYS A 183 -4.97 -28.74 0.68
N VAL A 184 -3.68 -29.08 0.63
CA VAL A 184 -2.67 -28.30 -0.09
C VAL A 184 -2.94 -28.30 -1.59
N GLU A 185 -3.33 -29.44 -2.18
CA GLU A 185 -3.71 -29.52 -3.59
C GLU A 185 -4.94 -28.66 -3.93
N ARG A 186 -5.96 -28.68 -3.07
CA ARG A 186 -7.13 -27.79 -3.21
C ARG A 186 -6.76 -26.31 -3.09
N MET A 187 -5.98 -25.96 -2.07
CA MET A 187 -5.49 -24.59 -1.87
C MET A 187 -4.66 -24.11 -3.07
N TRP A 188 -3.83 -24.99 -3.65
CA TRP A 188 -3.07 -24.67 -4.85
C TRP A 188 -3.97 -24.39 -6.05
N ALA A 189 -5.01 -25.20 -6.26
CA ALA A 189 -5.97 -24.97 -7.34
C ALA A 189 -6.71 -23.63 -7.19
N GLU A 190 -7.11 -23.27 -5.97
CA GLU A 190 -7.75 -21.99 -5.66
C GLU A 190 -6.80 -20.80 -5.88
N LEU A 191 -5.56 -20.90 -5.39
CA LEU A 191 -4.53 -19.86 -5.60
C LEU A 191 -4.17 -19.69 -7.08
N TYR A 192 -4.13 -20.79 -7.84
CA TYR A 192 -3.87 -20.74 -9.27
C TYR A 192 -4.99 -20.02 -10.03
N LEU A 193 -6.26 -20.30 -9.70
CA LEU A 193 -7.39 -19.57 -10.27
C LEU A 193 -7.35 -18.08 -9.91
N LEU A 194 -7.01 -17.75 -8.65
CA LEU A 194 -6.84 -16.38 -8.20
C LEU A 194 -5.73 -15.66 -8.98
N GLU A 195 -4.59 -16.32 -9.20
CA GLU A 195 -3.50 -15.77 -10.00
C GLU A 195 -3.94 -15.45 -11.44
N LYS A 196 -4.74 -16.34 -12.07
CA LYS A 196 -5.30 -16.11 -13.40
C LYS A 196 -6.26 -14.92 -13.43
N LEU A 197 -7.13 -14.79 -12.43
CA LEU A 197 -8.03 -13.65 -12.31
C LEU A 197 -7.26 -12.34 -12.13
N CYS A 198 -6.22 -12.32 -11.29
CA CYS A 198 -5.34 -11.17 -11.12
C CYS A 198 -4.64 -10.79 -12.44
N LYS A 199 -4.17 -11.77 -13.22
CA LYS A 199 -3.58 -11.53 -14.55
C LYS A 199 -4.57 -10.94 -15.55
N LEU A 200 -5.80 -11.44 -15.58
CA LEU A 200 -6.86 -10.88 -16.44
C LEU A 200 -7.22 -9.46 -16.03
N TYR A 201 -7.32 -9.19 -14.73
CA TYR A 201 -7.58 -7.85 -14.20
C TYR A 201 -6.45 -6.87 -14.53
N TYR A 202 -5.19 -7.31 -14.39
CA TYR A 202 -4.02 -6.54 -14.81
C TYR A 202 -4.08 -6.20 -16.31
N ASN A 203 -4.33 -7.18 -17.17
CA ASN A 203 -4.45 -6.96 -18.62
C ASN A 203 -5.59 -6.01 -18.97
N LYS A 204 -6.73 -6.14 -18.29
CA LYS A 204 -7.85 -5.21 -18.45
C LYS A 204 -7.42 -3.77 -18.12
N ASN A 205 -6.77 -3.56 -16.98
CA ASN A 205 -6.33 -2.23 -16.57
C ASN A 205 -5.27 -1.65 -17.53
N MET A 206 -4.40 -2.49 -18.09
CA MET A 206 -3.44 -2.06 -19.12
C MET A 206 -4.17 -1.60 -20.39
N LEU A 207 -5.14 -2.37 -20.88
CA LEU A 207 -5.96 -1.99 -22.03
C LEU A 207 -6.78 -0.73 -21.78
N GLU A 208 -7.31 -0.54 -20.56
CA GLU A 208 -8.01 0.70 -20.18
C GLU A 208 -7.07 1.91 -20.24
N ARG A 209 -5.82 1.78 -19.80
CA ARG A 209 -4.81 2.85 -19.93
C ARG A 209 -4.44 3.12 -21.38
N GLU A 210 -4.17 2.08 -22.18
CA GLU A 210 -3.91 2.24 -23.62
C GLU A 210 -5.08 2.93 -24.33
N PHE A 211 -6.31 2.60 -23.92
CA PHE A 211 -7.50 3.26 -24.44
C PHE A 211 -7.56 4.75 -24.05
N GLU A 212 -7.28 5.09 -22.79
CA GLU A 212 -7.18 6.48 -22.33
C GLU A 212 -6.10 7.26 -23.09
N GLU A 213 -4.94 6.66 -23.36
CA GLU A 213 -3.87 7.27 -24.15
C GLU A 213 -4.33 7.56 -25.59
N VAL A 214 -4.99 6.59 -26.24
CA VAL A 214 -5.56 6.77 -27.58
C VAL A 214 -6.64 7.86 -27.59
N GLU A 215 -7.50 7.92 -26.57
CA GLU A 215 -8.48 9.00 -26.44
C GLU A 215 -7.80 10.37 -26.29
N GLU A 216 -6.74 10.48 -25.49
CA GLU A 216 -5.97 11.70 -25.33
C GLU A 216 -5.32 12.13 -26.65
N GLU A 217 -4.72 11.19 -27.39
CA GLU A 217 -4.15 11.44 -28.71
C GLU A 217 -5.20 11.88 -29.73
N LEU A 218 -6.37 11.24 -29.75
CA LEU A 218 -7.48 11.62 -30.61
C LEU A 218 -7.97 13.04 -30.30
N VAL A 219 -8.05 13.40 -29.02
CA VAL A 219 -8.41 14.76 -28.59
C VAL A 219 -7.35 15.76 -29.05
N LYS A 220 -6.05 15.47 -28.86
CA LYS A 220 -4.95 16.31 -29.35
C LYS A 220 -4.99 16.49 -30.86
N ALA A 221 -5.13 15.41 -31.63
CA ALA A 221 -5.24 15.44 -33.08
C ALA A 221 -6.49 16.20 -33.55
N ALA A 222 -7.59 16.08 -32.82
CA ALA A 222 -8.78 16.83 -33.15
C ALA A 222 -8.61 18.33 -32.87
N TYR A 223 -7.91 18.72 -31.81
CA TYR A 223 -7.58 20.12 -31.53
C TYR A 223 -6.68 20.73 -32.62
N THR A 224 -5.68 19.98 -33.12
CA THR A 224 -4.83 20.45 -34.22
C THR A 224 -5.64 20.62 -35.51
N LEU A 225 -6.49 19.64 -35.87
CA LEU A 225 -7.41 19.74 -37.01
C LEU A 225 -8.44 20.87 -36.85
N MET A 226 -8.86 21.16 -35.61
CA MET A 226 -9.73 22.30 -35.35
C MET A 226 -8.99 23.62 -35.60
N LYS A 227 -7.73 23.78 -35.21
CA LYS A 227 -7.02 25.06 -35.30
C LYS A 227 -7.14 25.73 -36.68
N ASP A 228 -6.96 24.94 -37.75
CA ASP A 228 -6.89 25.43 -39.14
C ASP A 228 -8.20 25.27 -39.94
N SER A 229 -9.28 24.82 -39.31
CA SER A 229 -10.54 24.51 -40.00
C SER A 229 -11.64 25.55 -39.84
N THR A 230 -12.63 25.49 -40.74
CA THR A 230 -13.80 26.37 -40.75
C THR A 230 -14.77 26.06 -39.60
N LYS A 231 -15.62 27.03 -39.22
CA LYS A 231 -16.59 26.89 -38.10
C LYS A 231 -17.53 25.68 -38.25
N SER A 232 -17.89 25.29 -39.47
CA SER A 232 -18.76 24.14 -39.73
C SER A 232 -18.05 22.81 -39.50
N ILE A 233 -16.77 22.71 -39.89
CA ILE A 233 -15.91 21.53 -39.69
C ILE A 233 -15.59 21.38 -38.20
N LYS A 234 -15.22 22.47 -37.51
CA LYS A 234 -15.04 22.51 -36.05
C LYS A 234 -16.25 21.93 -35.31
N LYS A 235 -17.47 22.36 -35.67
CA LYS A 235 -18.72 21.83 -35.09
C LYS A 235 -18.96 20.35 -35.40
N LYS A 236 -18.48 19.82 -36.54
CA LYS A 236 -18.61 18.39 -36.87
C LYS A 236 -17.62 17.54 -36.07
N ILE A 237 -16.37 17.99 -35.98
CA ILE A 237 -15.31 17.31 -35.20
C ILE A 237 -15.69 17.31 -33.70
N ALA A 238 -16.10 18.44 -33.14
CA ALA A 238 -16.45 18.55 -31.72
C ALA A 238 -17.69 17.73 -31.31
N ARG A 239 -18.58 17.42 -32.26
CA ARG A 239 -19.72 16.51 -32.05
C ARG A 239 -19.29 15.05 -32.07
N LYS A 240 -18.35 14.67 -32.95
CA LYS A 240 -17.80 13.30 -32.99
C LYS A 240 -17.02 12.94 -31.73
N ILE A 241 -16.19 13.84 -31.20
CA ILE A 241 -15.42 13.59 -29.95
C ILE A 241 -16.36 13.40 -28.76
N ARG A 242 -17.45 14.17 -28.68
CA ARG A 242 -18.42 14.07 -27.59
C ARG A 242 -19.33 12.83 -27.68
N GLY A 243 -19.23 12.04 -28.75
CA GLY A 243 -20.16 10.95 -29.00
C GLY A 243 -21.59 11.42 -29.28
N ASP A 244 -21.80 12.69 -29.63
CA ASP A 244 -23.13 13.21 -29.96
C ASP A 244 -23.56 12.60 -31.29
N ALA A 245 -24.51 11.66 -31.24
CA ALA A 245 -25.07 11.03 -32.42
C ALA A 245 -25.60 12.09 -33.40
N ILE A 246 -25.15 12.01 -34.65
CA ILE A 246 -25.70 12.80 -35.75
C ILE A 246 -27.17 12.41 -35.86
N LYS A 247 -28.11 13.29 -35.45
CA LYS A 247 -29.51 13.14 -35.87
C LYS A 247 -29.49 13.09 -37.41
N PRO A 248 -29.97 12.00 -38.04
CA PRO A 248 -29.99 11.91 -39.49
C PRO A 248 -30.82 13.08 -40.00
N SER A 249 -30.28 13.82 -40.97
CA SER A 249 -30.99 14.92 -41.62
C SER A 249 -32.31 14.40 -42.17
N GLU A 250 -33.39 15.10 -41.85
CA GLU A 250 -34.75 14.85 -42.33
C GLU A 250 -34.76 14.79 -43.87
N GLY A 251 -34.72 13.56 -44.38
CA GLY A 251 -35.30 13.22 -45.66
C GLY A 251 -36.74 12.81 -45.39
N THR A 252 -37.67 13.56 -45.95
CA THR A 252 -39.10 13.32 -45.99
C THR A 252 -39.40 11.85 -46.29
N ASN A 253 -40.08 11.14 -45.36
CA ASN A 253 -41.16 10.17 -45.61
C ASN A 253 -41.55 9.45 -44.32
N SER A 254 -42.70 9.85 -43.78
CA SER A 254 -43.74 9.04 -43.11
C SER A 254 -43.35 7.61 -42.67
N GLY A 255 -43.25 7.38 -41.36
CA GLY A 255 -43.23 6.01 -40.84
C GLY A 255 -42.83 5.80 -39.38
N ARG A 256 -42.25 6.79 -38.69
CA ARG A 256 -41.82 6.66 -37.29
C ARG A 256 -42.81 7.16 -36.25
N GLU A 257 -43.75 8.01 -36.61
CA GLU A 257 -44.75 8.54 -35.66
C GLU A 257 -45.79 7.48 -35.24
N GLY A 258 -45.99 6.43 -36.04
CA GLY A 258 -46.89 5.32 -35.68
C GLY A 258 -46.36 4.41 -34.57
N LEU A 259 -45.05 4.41 -34.29
CA LEU A 259 -44.44 3.54 -33.27
C LEU A 259 -44.63 4.06 -31.84
N LEU A 260 -44.87 5.35 -31.67
CA LEU A 260 -45.09 5.97 -30.35
C LEU A 260 -46.53 5.77 -29.85
N PHE A 261 -47.49 5.56 -30.75
CA PHE A 261 -48.91 5.46 -30.41
C PHE A 261 -49.50 4.05 -30.55
N ASP A 262 -48.82 3.11 -31.21
CA ASP A 262 -49.28 1.74 -31.40
C ASP A 262 -48.86 0.81 -30.24
N ARG A 263 -49.70 0.76 -29.20
CA ARG A 263 -49.47 0.00 -27.96
C ARG A 263 -49.21 -1.49 -28.19
N LEU A 264 -49.82 -2.10 -29.21
CA LEU A 264 -49.64 -3.52 -29.51
C LEU A 264 -48.22 -3.79 -30.03
N ARG A 265 -47.71 -2.90 -30.88
CA ARG A 265 -46.37 -2.99 -31.45
C ARG A 265 -45.28 -2.74 -30.41
N ILE A 266 -45.52 -1.81 -29.48
CA ILE A 266 -44.64 -1.58 -28.32
C ILE A 266 -44.61 -2.82 -27.40
N LYS A 267 -45.76 -3.45 -27.15
CA LYS A 267 -45.83 -4.66 -26.32
C LYS A 267 -45.08 -5.84 -26.97
N ALA A 268 -45.23 -6.03 -28.27
CA ALA A 268 -44.50 -7.06 -29.03
C ALA A 268 -42.98 -6.81 -29.04
N LEU A 269 -42.54 -5.55 -29.13
CA LEU A 269 -41.12 -5.19 -29.03
C LEU A 269 -40.54 -5.45 -27.64
N LYS A 270 -41.25 -5.07 -26.58
CA LYS A 270 -40.84 -5.37 -25.20
C LYS A 270 -40.72 -6.86 -24.97
N GLN A 271 -41.70 -7.64 -25.46
CA GLN A 271 -41.70 -9.09 -25.35
C GLN A 271 -40.52 -9.73 -26.09
N ARG A 272 -40.17 -9.25 -27.30
CA ARG A 272 -38.98 -9.72 -28.03
C ARG A 272 -37.67 -9.37 -27.30
N ILE A 273 -37.59 -8.21 -26.66
CA ILE A 273 -36.41 -7.81 -25.88
C ILE A 273 -36.26 -8.69 -24.65
N THR A 274 -37.35 -9.00 -23.94
CA THR A 274 -37.31 -9.92 -22.80
C THR A 274 -36.97 -11.34 -23.22
N GLU A 275 -37.58 -11.87 -24.29
CA GLU A 275 -37.28 -13.20 -24.82
C GLU A 275 -35.82 -13.32 -25.30
N ALA A 276 -35.25 -12.26 -25.89
CA ALA A 276 -33.84 -12.25 -26.28
C ALA A 276 -32.90 -12.22 -25.06
N ARG A 277 -33.28 -11.49 -24.00
CA ARG A 277 -32.51 -11.42 -22.76
C ARG A 277 -32.54 -12.74 -22.00
N ASP A 278 -33.71 -13.39 -21.95
CA ASP A 278 -33.87 -14.70 -21.32
C ASP A 278 -33.10 -15.77 -22.10
N LYS A 279 -33.10 -15.72 -23.45
CA LYS A 279 -32.27 -16.60 -24.28
C LYS A 279 -30.78 -16.44 -24.03
N ALA A 280 -30.28 -15.20 -23.97
CA ALA A 280 -28.88 -14.93 -23.66
C ALA A 280 -28.51 -15.47 -22.26
N CYS A 281 -29.38 -15.29 -21.27
CA CYS A 281 -29.18 -15.82 -19.93
C CYS A 281 -29.17 -17.36 -19.89
N THR A 282 -30.03 -18.02 -20.70
CA THR A 282 -30.02 -19.49 -20.79
C THR A 282 -28.79 -20.02 -21.52
N GLU A 283 -28.30 -19.33 -22.55
CA GLU A 283 -27.09 -19.69 -23.29
C GLU A 283 -25.84 -19.58 -22.41
N ASP A 284 -25.74 -18.53 -21.57
CA ASP A 284 -24.66 -18.36 -20.61
C ASP A 284 -24.67 -19.47 -19.53
N ASN A 285 -25.86 -19.80 -19.00
CA ASN A 285 -26.03 -20.88 -18.03
C ASN A 285 -25.72 -22.26 -18.64
N GLU A 286 -26.10 -22.52 -19.90
CA GLU A 286 -25.77 -23.76 -20.60
C GLU A 286 -24.26 -23.87 -20.88
N ALA A 287 -23.60 -22.77 -21.22
CA ALA A 287 -22.15 -22.72 -21.39
C ALA A 287 -21.41 -23.04 -20.07
N GLU A 288 -21.89 -22.50 -18.95
CA GLU A 288 -21.33 -22.76 -17.62
C GLU A 288 -21.54 -24.22 -17.18
N VAL A 289 -22.74 -24.79 -17.38
CA VAL A 289 -23.02 -26.20 -17.10
C VAL A 289 -22.16 -27.13 -17.97
N LYS A 290 -21.91 -26.77 -19.24
CA LYS A 290 -21.04 -27.54 -20.14
C LYS A 290 -19.57 -27.46 -19.73
N ALA A 291 -19.13 -26.31 -19.22
CA ALA A 291 -17.79 -26.14 -18.65
C ALA A 291 -17.61 -26.99 -17.38
N LEU A 292 -18.58 -26.98 -16.47
CA LEU A 292 -18.62 -27.81 -15.27
C LEU A 292 -18.62 -29.31 -15.57
N ARG A 293 -19.40 -29.76 -16.56
CA ARG A 293 -19.39 -31.17 -16.99
C ARG A 293 -18.03 -31.60 -17.55
N ARG A 294 -17.38 -30.75 -18.37
CA ARG A 294 -16.03 -31.00 -18.88
C ARG A 294 -15.00 -31.08 -17.76
N TYR A 295 -15.09 -30.18 -16.80
CA TYR A 295 -14.24 -30.19 -15.62
C TYR A 295 -14.41 -31.49 -14.81
N ASN A 296 -15.64 -31.89 -14.52
CA ASN A 296 -15.92 -33.12 -13.78
C ASN A 296 -15.49 -34.40 -14.54
N LEU A 297 -15.60 -34.43 -15.87
CA LEU A 297 -15.10 -35.53 -16.69
C LEU A 297 -13.56 -35.63 -16.69
N MET A 298 -12.86 -34.49 -16.63
CA MET A 298 -11.39 -34.45 -16.56
C MET A 298 -10.85 -34.87 -15.18
N HIS A 299 -11.67 -34.75 -14.13
CA HIS A 299 -11.27 -34.99 -12.75
C HIS A 299 -11.98 -36.16 -12.06
N SER A 300 -12.79 -36.93 -12.80
CA SER A 300 -13.38 -38.19 -12.34
C SER A 300 -12.39 -39.34 -12.54
N LYS A 301 -11.55 -39.60 -11.54
CA LYS A 301 -10.93 -40.91 -11.28
C LYS A 301 -11.22 -41.32 -9.85
#